data_AF-A0A833QH25-F1
#
_entry.id   AF-A0A833QH25-F1
#
_cell.length_a   1.000
_cell.length_b   1.000
_cell.length_c   1.000
_cell.angle_alpha   90.00
_cell.angle_beta   90.00
_cell.angle_gamma   90.00
#
_symmetry.space_group_name_H-M   'P 1'
#
loop_
_entity.id
_entity.type
_entity.pdbx_description
1 polymer ?
#
loop_
_entity_poly.entity_id
_entity_poly.type
_entity_poly.pdbx_seq_one_letter_code
_entity_poly.pdbx_strand_id
1 'polypeptide(L)'
;MEPVFSGDGLTGEFPELLQFCARAEALIAELLLLSDRVPSQFLDPRFDPVLFDLRYFESPRDYEARINANTELQAVEDELNESCASYLQRFFLLANGVVQYHTDLVKYLSNLQEGLYAHFTLEGILENKHGAQLLIESISLFGGILLLIEHKISGFLREKLLVSYLRINQSFKFPNLEQIYSLCRLHKTTKPVPDIINIQKTEDLFARFPFPKVVIDAVIVSCLRNDDIYNNGHFYTDPIHRTMALSRQGAHLFVLLFYSHGFLFDSAFMREVVDRFFKDNWVVPVVLHFSVDLLVSWDPYREAKAALVECVSPTFMRDRCTYHCMKHVMML
;
A
#
# COMPACT_ATOMS: atom_id res chain seq x y z
N MET A 1 -26.71 40.30 21.17
CA MET A 1 -25.51 40.16 20.33
C MET A 1 -25.10 38.72 20.44
N GLU A 2 -25.75 37.86 19.66
CA GLU A 2 -25.42 36.43 19.58
C GLU A 2 -24.24 36.27 18.62
N PRO A 3 -23.29 35.36 18.89
CA PRO A 3 -22.24 35.07 17.94
C PRO A 3 -22.84 34.20 16.83
N VAL A 4 -22.78 34.73 15.60
CA VAL A 4 -23.04 33.97 14.37
C VAL A 4 -21.95 32.91 14.27
N PHE A 5 -22.31 31.66 14.53
CA PHE A 5 -21.52 30.52 14.08
C PHE A 5 -21.64 30.46 12.56
N SER A 6 -20.61 30.96 11.87
CA SER A 6 -20.34 30.66 10.47
C SER A 6 -19.87 29.20 10.37
N GLY A 7 -20.82 28.27 10.43
CA GLY A 7 -20.62 26.91 9.98
C GLY A 7 -20.83 26.87 8.47
N ASP A 8 -19.77 27.12 7.71
CA ASP A 8 -19.63 26.76 6.30
C ASP A 8 -18.17 26.98 5.93
N GLY A 9 -17.41 25.91 5.65
CA GLY A 9 -16.04 26.07 5.12
C GLY A 9 -15.06 24.91 5.27
N LEU A 10 -15.39 23.80 5.94
CA LEU A 10 -14.40 22.73 6.16
C LEU A 10 -14.81 21.34 5.65
N THR A 11 -16.01 21.19 5.09
CA THR A 11 -16.47 19.94 4.47
C THR A 11 -17.02 20.26 3.09
N GLY A 12 -16.15 20.34 2.06
CA GLY A 12 -16.67 20.50 0.70
C GLY A 12 -15.73 20.87 -0.44
N GLU A 13 -14.44 21.13 -0.25
CA GLU A 13 -13.61 21.60 -1.38
C GLU A 13 -13.17 20.48 -2.34
N PHE A 14 -12.95 19.25 -1.86
CA PHE A 14 -12.48 18.13 -2.68
C PHE A 14 -13.18 16.79 -2.36
N PRO A 15 -14.50 16.67 -2.62
CA PRO A 15 -15.29 15.51 -2.22
C PRO A 15 -14.83 14.20 -2.88
N GLU A 16 -14.34 14.24 -4.12
CA GLU A 16 -13.82 13.06 -4.82
C GLU A 16 -12.56 12.50 -4.14
N LEU A 17 -11.61 13.38 -3.77
CA LEU A 17 -10.39 12.98 -3.07
C LEU A 17 -10.68 12.41 -1.68
N LEU A 18 -11.64 13.00 -0.96
CA LEU A 18 -12.10 12.47 0.32
C LEU A 18 -12.73 11.08 0.15
N GLN A 19 -13.53 10.88 -0.89
CA GLN A 19 -14.12 9.58 -1.21
C GLN A 19 -13.04 8.53 -1.55
N PHE A 20 -11.97 8.92 -2.25
CA PHE A 20 -10.81 8.04 -2.47
C PHE A 20 -10.14 7.68 -1.14
N CYS A 21 -9.90 8.62 -0.24
CA CYS A 21 -9.30 8.27 1.06
C CYS A 21 -10.19 7.29 1.84
N ALA A 22 -11.49 7.57 1.94
CA ALA A 22 -12.44 6.70 2.64
C ALA A 22 -12.56 5.29 2.02
N ARG A 23 -12.59 5.20 0.68
CA ARG A 23 -12.62 3.90 -0.03
C ARG A 23 -11.34 3.10 0.24
N ALA A 24 -10.18 3.73 0.27
CA ALA A 24 -8.92 3.04 0.52
C ALA A 24 -8.88 2.45 1.93
N GLU A 25 -9.29 3.21 2.94
CA GLU A 25 -9.38 2.73 4.32
C GLU A 25 -10.34 1.54 4.47
N ALA A 26 -11.49 1.57 3.78
CA ALA A 26 -12.42 0.44 3.77
C ALA A 26 -11.79 -0.82 3.14
N LEU A 27 -11.02 -0.66 2.05
CA LEU A 27 -10.28 -1.76 1.42
C LEU A 27 -9.18 -2.32 2.34
N ILE A 28 -8.45 -1.45 3.05
CA ILE A 28 -7.43 -1.86 4.04
C ILE A 28 -8.08 -2.67 5.16
N ALA A 29 -9.22 -2.22 5.69
CA ALA A 29 -9.94 -2.94 6.74
C ALA A 29 -10.41 -4.33 6.29
N GLU A 30 -10.99 -4.44 5.10
CA GLU A 30 -11.44 -5.74 4.54
C GLU A 30 -10.24 -6.66 4.25
N LEU A 31 -9.13 -6.12 3.74
CA LEU A 31 -7.89 -6.87 3.52
C LEU A 31 -7.38 -7.50 4.82
N LEU A 32 -7.25 -6.71 5.88
CA LEU A 32 -6.79 -7.20 7.17
C LEU A 32 -7.73 -8.28 7.72
N LEU A 33 -9.03 -8.03 7.63
CA LEU A 33 -10.06 -8.97 8.08
C LEU A 33 -10.00 -10.31 7.35
N LEU A 34 -9.79 -10.30 6.03
CA LEU A 34 -9.64 -11.53 5.25
C LEU A 34 -8.30 -12.22 5.54
N SER A 35 -7.23 -11.46 5.73
CA SER A 35 -5.91 -12.03 6.03
C SER A 35 -5.87 -12.85 7.32
N ASP A 36 -6.65 -12.46 8.33
CA ASP A 36 -6.76 -13.19 9.60
C ASP A 36 -7.73 -14.38 9.53
N ARG A 37 -8.49 -14.51 8.44
CA ARG A 37 -9.59 -15.48 8.29
C ARG A 37 -9.42 -16.40 7.09
N VAL A 38 -8.18 -16.59 6.63
CA VAL A 38 -7.89 -17.53 5.54
C VAL A 38 -8.42 -18.92 5.91
N PRO A 39 -9.25 -19.56 5.08
CA PRO A 39 -9.81 -20.87 5.38
C PRO A 39 -8.69 -21.91 5.55
N SER A 40 -8.83 -22.79 6.55
CA SER A 40 -7.82 -23.81 6.87
C SER A 40 -7.58 -24.79 5.72
N GLN A 41 -8.54 -24.95 4.81
CA GLN A 41 -8.43 -25.75 3.60
C GLN A 41 -7.28 -25.27 2.70
N PHE A 42 -6.93 -23.98 2.70
CA PHE A 42 -5.79 -23.45 1.95
C PHE A 42 -4.43 -23.69 2.63
N LEU A 43 -4.44 -24.20 3.86
CA LEU A 43 -3.26 -24.58 4.64
C LEU A 43 -3.12 -26.11 4.77
N ASP A 44 -4.17 -26.85 4.45
CA ASP A 44 -4.24 -28.30 4.60
C ASP A 44 -3.80 -29.00 3.30
N PRO A 45 -2.72 -29.80 3.33
CA PRO A 45 -2.19 -30.50 2.15
C PRO A 45 -3.19 -31.43 1.45
N ARG A 46 -4.27 -31.84 2.13
CA ARG A 46 -5.34 -32.64 1.52
C ARG A 46 -6.00 -31.94 0.33
N PHE A 47 -6.08 -30.62 0.35
CA PHE A 47 -6.73 -29.82 -0.70
C PHE A 47 -5.75 -29.39 -1.82
N ASP A 48 -4.44 -29.52 -1.63
CA ASP A 48 -3.45 -29.11 -2.64
C ASP A 48 -3.72 -29.67 -4.06
N PRO A 49 -4.20 -30.91 -4.25
CA PRO A 49 -4.51 -31.45 -5.58
C PRO A 49 -5.61 -30.73 -6.35
N VAL A 50 -6.48 -29.95 -5.68
CA VAL A 50 -7.59 -29.18 -6.28
C VAL A 50 -7.37 -27.66 -6.23
N LEU A 51 -6.29 -27.21 -5.58
CA LEU A 51 -5.90 -25.80 -5.48
C LEU A 51 -4.90 -25.44 -6.57
N PHE A 52 -5.36 -24.71 -7.59
CA PHE A 52 -4.54 -24.33 -8.73
C PHE A 52 -4.11 -22.87 -8.65
N ASP A 53 -2.94 -22.57 -9.21
CA ASP A 53 -2.45 -21.21 -9.38
C ASP A 53 -2.77 -20.67 -10.79
N LEU A 54 -2.25 -19.49 -11.15
CA LEU A 54 -2.61 -18.84 -12.41
C LEU A 54 -2.27 -19.67 -13.66
N ARG A 55 -1.39 -20.69 -13.56
CA ARG A 55 -1.08 -21.61 -14.67
C ARG A 55 -2.29 -22.43 -15.11
N TYR A 56 -3.32 -22.55 -14.27
CA TYR A 56 -4.60 -23.14 -14.65
C TYR A 56 -5.15 -22.56 -15.96
N PHE A 57 -5.00 -21.24 -16.16
CA PHE A 57 -5.55 -20.56 -17.33
C PHE A 57 -4.81 -20.88 -18.64
N GLU A 58 -3.61 -21.44 -18.58
CA GLU A 58 -2.87 -21.87 -19.77
C GLU A 58 -3.45 -23.17 -20.35
N SER A 59 -3.96 -24.07 -19.49
CA SER A 59 -4.46 -25.40 -19.89
C SER A 59 -5.66 -25.89 -19.06
N PRO A 60 -6.78 -25.15 -18.98
CA PRO A 60 -7.89 -25.50 -18.06
C PRO A 60 -8.41 -26.93 -18.23
N ARG A 61 -8.47 -27.41 -19.48
CA ARG A 61 -9.00 -28.75 -19.81
C ARG A 61 -8.21 -29.87 -19.17
N ASP A 62 -6.89 -29.72 -19.02
CA ASP A 62 -6.03 -30.77 -18.48
C ASP A 62 -6.23 -30.89 -16.97
N TYR A 63 -6.37 -29.76 -16.28
CA TYR A 63 -6.71 -29.71 -14.86
C TYR A 63 -8.11 -30.30 -14.62
N GLU A 64 -9.12 -29.86 -15.37
CA GLU A 64 -10.49 -30.35 -15.20
C GLU A 64 -10.62 -31.84 -15.57
N ALA A 65 -9.92 -32.33 -16.59
CA ALA A 65 -9.92 -33.76 -16.92
C ALA A 65 -9.34 -34.61 -15.79
N ARG A 66 -8.30 -34.11 -15.11
CA ARG A 66 -7.70 -34.80 -13.94
C ARG A 66 -8.68 -34.90 -12.77
N ILE A 67 -9.41 -33.83 -12.47
CA ILE A 67 -10.42 -33.84 -11.41
C ILE A 67 -11.57 -34.78 -11.78
N ASN A 68 -12.10 -34.66 -13.00
CA ASN A 68 -13.23 -35.46 -13.46
C ASN A 68 -12.96 -36.98 -13.55
N ALA A 69 -11.70 -37.37 -13.73
CA ALA A 69 -11.29 -38.77 -13.76
C ALA A 69 -11.15 -39.41 -12.37
N ASN A 70 -11.22 -38.63 -11.28
CA ASN A 70 -10.96 -39.11 -9.92
C ASN A 70 -12.06 -38.68 -8.95
N THR A 71 -12.87 -39.63 -8.50
CA THR A 71 -13.98 -39.41 -7.56
C THR A 71 -13.52 -38.88 -6.19
N GLU A 72 -12.32 -39.24 -5.72
CA GLU A 72 -11.80 -38.69 -4.47
C GLU A 72 -11.47 -37.20 -4.61
N LEU A 73 -10.92 -36.78 -5.75
CA LEU A 73 -10.63 -35.37 -6.02
C LEU A 73 -11.90 -34.54 -6.21
N GLN A 74 -12.95 -35.12 -6.81
CA GLN A 74 -14.26 -34.48 -6.89
C GLN A 74 -14.84 -34.22 -5.50
N ALA A 75 -14.79 -35.22 -4.60
CA ALA A 75 -15.27 -35.06 -3.23
C ALA A 75 -14.50 -33.97 -2.44
N VAL A 76 -13.18 -33.89 -2.62
CA VAL A 76 -12.35 -32.84 -2.00
C VAL A 76 -12.69 -31.45 -2.56
N GLU A 77 -12.97 -31.35 -3.87
CA GLU A 77 -13.40 -30.11 -4.50
C GLU A 77 -14.78 -29.66 -4.00
N ASP A 78 -15.74 -30.58 -3.88
CA ASP A 78 -17.06 -30.28 -3.33
C ASP A 78 -16.96 -29.75 -1.89
N GLU A 79 -16.15 -30.39 -1.03
CA GLU A 79 -15.90 -29.93 0.34
C GLU A 79 -15.28 -28.52 0.37
N LEU A 80 -14.30 -28.25 -0.52
CA LEU A 80 -13.67 -26.94 -0.65
C LEU A 80 -14.71 -25.88 -1.04
N ASN A 81 -15.54 -26.18 -2.04
CA ASN A 81 -16.51 -25.25 -2.60
C ASN A 81 -17.58 -24.88 -1.56
N GLU A 82 -18.14 -25.87 -0.86
CA GLU A 82 -19.14 -25.65 0.18
C GLU A 82 -18.58 -24.83 1.35
N SER A 83 -17.35 -25.13 1.77
CA SER A 83 -16.73 -24.49 2.94
C SER A 83 -16.18 -23.09 2.66
N CYS A 84 -15.71 -22.83 1.45
CA CYS A 84 -14.92 -21.63 1.15
C CYS A 84 -15.61 -20.61 0.24
N ALA A 85 -16.75 -20.93 -0.39
CA ALA A 85 -17.39 -20.05 -1.38
C ALA A 85 -17.61 -18.61 -0.89
N SER A 86 -18.09 -18.42 0.34
CA SER A 86 -18.31 -17.08 0.90
C SER A 86 -17.02 -16.28 1.08
N TYR A 87 -15.95 -16.93 1.56
CA TYR A 87 -14.64 -16.30 1.70
C TYR A 87 -14.06 -15.93 0.33
N LEU A 88 -14.14 -16.86 -0.63
CA LEU A 88 -13.66 -16.66 -2.00
C LEU A 88 -14.35 -15.49 -2.69
N GLN A 89 -15.67 -15.35 -2.50
CA GLN A 89 -16.43 -14.21 -3.01
C GLN A 89 -15.94 -12.89 -2.41
N ARG A 90 -15.73 -12.82 -1.10
CA ARG A 90 -15.23 -11.60 -0.44
C ARG A 90 -13.82 -11.25 -0.90
N PHE A 91 -12.94 -12.23 -1.01
CA PHE A 91 -11.59 -12.02 -1.54
C PHE A 91 -11.63 -11.48 -2.97
N PHE A 92 -12.47 -12.05 -3.84
CA PHE A 92 -12.62 -11.55 -5.21
C PHE A 92 -13.15 -10.11 -5.24
N LEU A 93 -14.15 -9.78 -4.41
CA LEU A 93 -14.69 -8.42 -4.31
C LEU A 93 -13.64 -7.42 -3.80
N LEU A 94 -12.80 -7.81 -2.83
CA LEU A 94 -11.66 -7.02 -2.39
C LEU A 94 -10.69 -6.77 -3.54
N ALA A 95 -10.23 -7.82 -4.22
CA ALA A 95 -9.28 -7.70 -5.33
C ALA A 95 -9.82 -6.82 -6.46
N ASN A 96 -11.08 -7.01 -6.85
CA ASN A 96 -11.75 -6.16 -7.82
C ASN A 96 -11.89 -4.71 -7.32
N GLY A 97 -12.21 -4.51 -6.04
CA GLY A 97 -12.32 -3.19 -5.42
C GLY A 97 -11.00 -2.42 -5.43
N VAL A 98 -9.88 -3.08 -5.15
CA VAL A 98 -8.51 -2.52 -5.24
C VAL A 98 -8.18 -2.09 -6.67
N VAL A 99 -8.45 -2.96 -7.65
CA VAL A 99 -8.20 -2.63 -9.06
C VAL A 99 -9.09 -1.51 -9.56
N GLN A 100 -10.37 -1.51 -9.17
CA GLN A 100 -11.30 -0.44 -9.53
C GLN A 100 -10.87 0.89 -8.90
N TYR A 101 -10.43 0.86 -7.65
CA TYR A 101 -9.88 2.04 -6.97
C TYR A 101 -8.76 2.68 -7.78
N HIS A 102 -7.76 1.88 -8.16
CA HIS A 102 -6.62 2.35 -8.96
C HIS A 102 -7.07 2.95 -10.29
N THR A 103 -7.95 2.23 -11.00
CA THR A 103 -8.45 2.65 -12.31
C THR A 103 -9.21 3.98 -12.22
N ASP A 104 -10.07 4.13 -11.21
CA ASP A 104 -10.81 5.36 -10.95
C ASP A 104 -9.87 6.52 -10.61
N LEU A 105 -8.87 6.28 -9.75
CA LEU A 105 -7.92 7.30 -9.33
C LEU A 105 -7.01 7.73 -10.49
N VAL A 106 -6.48 6.80 -11.28
CA VAL A 106 -5.70 7.14 -12.49
C VAL A 106 -6.52 8.00 -13.43
N LYS A 107 -7.78 7.64 -13.68
CA LYS A 107 -8.68 8.44 -14.52
C LYS A 107 -8.87 9.84 -13.95
N TYR A 108 -9.10 9.96 -12.64
CA TYR A 108 -9.23 11.25 -11.96
C TYR A 108 -7.97 12.11 -12.12
N LEU A 109 -6.78 11.54 -11.90
CA LEU A 109 -5.50 12.23 -12.04
C LEU A 109 -5.21 12.66 -13.48
N SER A 110 -5.50 11.81 -14.47
CA SER A 110 -5.36 12.16 -15.89
C SER A 110 -6.29 13.30 -16.27
N ASN A 111 -7.54 13.27 -15.81
CA ASN A 111 -8.51 14.34 -16.05
C ASN A 111 -8.08 15.68 -15.41
N LEU A 112 -7.45 15.65 -14.24
CA LEU A 112 -6.86 16.84 -13.61
C LEU A 112 -5.71 17.41 -14.43
N GLN A 113 -4.84 16.55 -14.98
CA GLN A 113 -3.73 16.96 -15.82
C GLN A 113 -4.21 17.58 -17.15
N GLU A 114 -5.27 17.02 -17.75
CA GLU A 114 -5.85 17.52 -19.00
C GLU A 114 -6.73 18.76 -18.81
N GLY A 115 -6.93 19.23 -17.57
CA GLY A 115 -7.76 20.40 -17.27
C GLY A 115 -9.25 20.17 -17.52
N LEU A 116 -9.71 18.91 -17.50
CA LEU A 116 -11.10 18.55 -17.75
C LEU A 116 -12.04 18.95 -16.59
N TYR A 117 -11.47 19.21 -15.41
CA TYR A 117 -12.19 19.81 -14.29
C TYR A 117 -12.20 21.34 -14.46
N ALA A 118 -13.36 21.89 -14.85
CA ALA A 118 -13.52 23.32 -15.15
C ALA A 118 -13.11 24.28 -14.01
N HIS A 119 -12.98 23.79 -12.77
CA HIS A 119 -12.67 24.60 -11.58
C HIS A 119 -11.42 24.15 -10.81
N PHE A 120 -10.78 23.03 -11.20
CA PHE A 120 -9.64 22.48 -10.45
C PHE A 120 -8.50 22.09 -11.38
N THR A 121 -7.31 22.64 -11.12
CA THR A 121 -6.05 22.20 -11.74
C THR A 121 -5.20 21.46 -10.71
N LEU A 122 -4.23 20.67 -11.19
CA LEU A 122 -3.25 20.03 -10.31
C LEU A 122 -2.51 21.06 -9.45
N GLU A 123 -2.09 22.19 -10.04
CA GLU A 123 -1.41 23.27 -9.32
C GLU A 123 -2.31 23.86 -8.24
N GLY A 124 -3.58 24.15 -8.54
CA GLY A 124 -4.52 24.70 -7.56
C GLY A 124 -4.81 23.75 -6.39
N ILE A 125 -4.86 22.43 -6.67
CA ILE A 125 -4.99 21.42 -5.61
C ILE A 125 -3.73 21.40 -4.74
N LEU A 126 -2.53 21.48 -5.33
CA LEU A 126 -1.28 21.45 -4.60
C LEU A 126 -0.99 22.74 -3.80
N GLU A 127 -1.54 23.89 -4.23
CA GLU A 127 -1.51 25.15 -3.47
C GLU A 127 -2.45 25.13 -2.26
N ASN A 128 -3.54 24.38 -2.32
CA ASN A 128 -4.45 24.18 -1.20
C ASN A 128 -3.93 23.08 -0.26
N LYS A 129 -3.64 23.41 1.00
CA LYS A 129 -3.10 22.45 1.98
C LYS A 129 -3.96 21.19 2.14
N HIS A 130 -5.29 21.35 2.20
CA HIS A 130 -6.21 20.23 2.38
C HIS A 130 -6.31 19.38 1.11
N GLY A 131 -6.38 20.02 -0.06
CA GLY A 131 -6.35 19.35 -1.36
C GLY A 131 -5.06 18.54 -1.57
N ALA A 132 -3.91 19.16 -1.29
CA ALA A 132 -2.61 18.51 -1.34
C ALA A 132 -2.54 17.30 -0.42
N GLN A 133 -3.01 17.44 0.84
CA GLN A 133 -3.06 16.34 1.80
C GLN A 133 -3.89 15.17 1.26
N LEU A 134 -5.13 15.41 0.84
CA LEU A 134 -6.01 14.35 0.34
C LEU A 134 -5.46 13.69 -0.94
N LEU A 135 -4.83 14.47 -1.83
CA LEU A 135 -4.19 13.95 -3.02
C LEU A 135 -3.02 13.01 -2.67
N ILE A 136 -2.12 13.45 -1.80
CA ILE A 136 -1.01 12.64 -1.28
C ILE A 136 -1.53 11.35 -0.64
N GLU A 137 -2.54 11.46 0.22
CA GLU A 137 -3.12 10.33 0.94
C GLU A 137 -3.77 9.33 -0.01
N SER A 138 -4.55 9.79 -0.99
CA SER A 138 -5.22 8.89 -1.95
C SER A 138 -4.23 7.99 -2.71
N ILE A 139 -3.11 8.55 -3.17
CA ILE A 139 -2.07 7.82 -3.89
C ILE A 139 -1.29 6.91 -2.93
N SER A 140 -0.91 7.45 -1.77
CA SER A 140 -0.10 6.73 -0.79
C SER A 140 -0.85 5.57 -0.14
N LEU A 141 -2.16 5.72 0.14
CA LEU A 141 -3.01 4.67 0.69
C LEU A 141 -3.12 3.50 -0.29
N PHE A 142 -3.21 3.76 -1.59
CA PHE A 142 -3.16 2.68 -2.58
C PHE A 142 -1.82 1.95 -2.59
N GLY A 143 -0.69 2.68 -2.55
CA GLY A 143 0.61 2.05 -2.36
C GLY A 143 0.70 1.24 -1.06
N GLY A 144 0.08 1.74 0.01
CA GLY A 144 -0.09 1.04 1.28
C GLY A 144 -0.87 -0.27 1.14
N ILE A 145 -1.96 -0.29 0.37
CA ILE A 145 -2.71 -1.51 0.05
C ILE A 145 -1.82 -2.53 -0.67
N LEU A 146 -1.01 -2.11 -1.65
CA LEU A 146 -0.09 -3.00 -2.37
C LEU A 146 0.96 -3.61 -1.42
N LEU A 147 1.55 -2.80 -0.56
CA LEU A 147 2.51 -3.27 0.44
C LEU A 147 1.85 -4.24 1.43
N LEU A 148 0.66 -3.90 1.91
CA LEU A 148 -0.04 -4.67 2.92
C LEU A 148 -0.56 -6.00 2.38
N ILE A 149 -1.09 -6.03 1.15
CA ILE A 149 -1.60 -7.27 0.55
C ILE A 149 -0.45 -8.26 0.32
N GLU A 150 0.71 -7.77 -0.13
CA GLU A 150 1.91 -8.61 -0.31
C GLU A 150 2.43 -9.14 1.03
N HIS A 151 2.39 -8.31 2.08
CA HIS A 151 2.83 -8.68 3.42
C HIS A 151 1.89 -9.69 4.09
N LYS A 152 0.57 -9.54 3.94
CA LYS A 152 -0.46 -10.32 4.66
C LYS A 152 -0.97 -11.53 3.90
N ILE A 153 -1.06 -11.46 2.58
CA ILE A 153 -1.61 -12.52 1.74
C ILE A 153 -0.59 -12.86 0.65
N SER A 154 0.18 -13.92 0.88
CA SER A 154 1.24 -14.33 -0.07
C SER A 154 0.71 -14.47 -1.49
N GLY A 155 1.56 -14.20 -2.49
CA GLY A 155 1.18 -14.36 -3.91
C GLY A 155 0.64 -15.75 -4.23
N PHE A 156 1.28 -16.80 -3.71
CA PHE A 156 0.79 -18.18 -3.87
C PHE A 156 -0.65 -18.37 -3.39
N LEU A 157 -0.97 -17.79 -2.22
CA LEU A 157 -2.33 -17.86 -1.68
C LEU A 157 -3.31 -17.05 -2.52
N ARG A 158 -2.95 -15.83 -2.93
CA ARG A 158 -3.80 -14.98 -3.79
C ARG A 158 -4.14 -15.66 -5.11
N GLU A 159 -3.17 -16.27 -5.77
CA GLU A 159 -3.39 -17.00 -7.02
C GLU A 159 -4.36 -18.16 -6.83
N LYS A 160 -4.15 -18.99 -5.79
CA LYS A 160 -5.05 -20.10 -5.43
C LYS A 160 -6.47 -19.61 -5.16
N LEU A 161 -6.63 -18.57 -4.33
CA LEU A 161 -7.94 -17.99 -4.00
C LEU A 161 -8.66 -17.48 -5.25
N LEU A 162 -7.96 -16.77 -6.13
CA LEU A 162 -8.56 -16.23 -7.34
C LEU A 162 -9.03 -17.35 -8.27
N VAL A 163 -8.18 -18.34 -8.52
CA VAL A 163 -8.50 -19.45 -9.42
C VAL A 163 -9.65 -20.29 -8.87
N SER A 164 -9.63 -20.62 -7.59
CA SER A 164 -10.75 -21.32 -6.92
C SER A 164 -12.06 -20.56 -7.09
N TYR A 165 -12.08 -19.24 -6.86
CA TYR A 165 -13.29 -18.44 -7.06
C TYR A 165 -13.80 -18.49 -8.51
N LEU A 166 -12.92 -18.31 -9.49
CA LEU A 166 -13.30 -18.26 -10.91
C LEU A 166 -13.81 -19.62 -11.41
N ARG A 167 -13.23 -20.72 -10.91
CA ARG A 167 -13.68 -22.09 -11.20
C ARG A 167 -15.07 -22.36 -10.65
N ILE A 168 -15.33 -22.03 -9.38
CA ILE A 168 -16.65 -22.21 -8.73
C ILE A 168 -17.76 -21.48 -9.49
N ASN A 169 -17.50 -20.23 -9.89
CA ASN A 169 -18.51 -19.39 -10.54
C ASN A 169 -18.59 -19.63 -12.06
N GLN A 170 -17.69 -20.42 -12.64
CA GLN A 170 -17.55 -20.65 -14.08
C GLN A 170 -17.56 -19.36 -14.91
N SER A 171 -17.07 -18.26 -14.31
CA SER A 171 -17.09 -16.93 -14.90
C SER A 171 -15.67 -16.43 -15.06
N PHE A 172 -15.25 -16.27 -16.31
CA PHE A 172 -13.91 -15.84 -16.68
C PHE A 172 -13.92 -14.51 -17.46
N LYS A 173 -15.07 -13.82 -17.48
CA LYS A 173 -15.27 -12.60 -18.27
C LYS A 173 -15.58 -11.42 -17.34
N PHE A 174 -14.55 -10.95 -16.64
CA PHE A 174 -14.62 -9.71 -15.87
C PHE A 174 -13.83 -8.60 -16.58
N PRO A 175 -14.34 -7.36 -16.65
CA PRO A 175 -13.66 -6.25 -17.34
C PRO A 175 -12.22 -6.00 -16.85
N ASN A 176 -11.98 -6.20 -15.56
CA ASN A 176 -10.72 -5.87 -14.88
C ASN A 176 -9.84 -7.09 -14.58
N LEU A 177 -10.09 -8.23 -15.24
CA LEU A 177 -9.52 -9.52 -14.84
C LEU A 177 -7.99 -9.57 -14.95
N GLU A 178 -7.41 -8.96 -16.00
CA GLU A 178 -5.96 -8.92 -16.20
C GLU A 178 -5.23 -8.13 -15.11
N GLN A 179 -5.83 -7.04 -14.64
CA GLN A 179 -5.30 -6.27 -13.52
C GLN A 179 -5.47 -7.02 -12.21
N ILE A 180 -6.56 -7.78 -12.04
CA ILE A 180 -6.73 -8.67 -10.88
C ILE A 180 -5.67 -9.78 -10.89
N TYR A 181 -5.35 -10.36 -12.05
CA TYR A 181 -4.22 -11.29 -12.20
C TYR A 181 -2.91 -10.62 -11.81
N SER A 182 -2.67 -9.38 -12.24
CA SER A 182 -1.47 -8.62 -11.88
C SER A 182 -1.37 -8.35 -10.37
N LEU A 183 -2.50 -8.09 -9.70
CA LEU A 183 -2.58 -7.95 -8.25
C LEU A 183 -2.31 -9.26 -7.53
N CYS A 184 -2.81 -10.39 -8.04
CA CYS A 184 -2.68 -11.69 -7.38
C CYS A 184 -1.35 -12.40 -7.69
N ARG A 185 -0.71 -12.04 -8.81
CA ARG A 185 0.51 -12.68 -9.28
C ARG A 185 1.61 -12.63 -8.23
N LEU A 186 2.29 -13.75 -8.06
CA LEU A 186 3.45 -13.88 -7.18
C LEU A 186 4.44 -12.73 -7.38
N HIS A 187 4.88 -12.18 -6.27
CA HIS A 187 5.97 -11.22 -6.19
C HIS A 187 7.10 -11.80 -5.33
N LYS A 188 8.29 -11.21 -5.40
CA LYS A 188 9.43 -11.68 -4.63
C LYS A 188 9.22 -11.35 -3.15
N THR A 189 8.95 -12.38 -2.36
CA THR A 189 8.72 -12.22 -0.93
C THR A 189 10.01 -12.38 -0.13
N THR A 190 10.05 -11.72 1.02
CA THR A 190 10.98 -12.06 2.10
C THR A 190 10.26 -12.90 3.16
N LYS A 191 11.01 -13.43 4.11
CA LYS A 191 10.39 -14.04 5.29
C LYS A 191 9.63 -12.94 6.05
N PRO A 192 8.32 -13.12 6.30
CA PRO A 192 7.54 -12.11 7.00
C PRO A 192 8.07 -11.94 8.41
N VAL A 193 8.37 -10.70 8.78
CA VAL A 193 8.61 -10.28 10.15
C VAL A 193 7.29 -9.69 10.66
N PRO A 194 6.81 -10.03 11.86
CA PRO A 194 5.60 -9.43 12.40
C PRO A 194 5.67 -7.91 12.36
N ASP A 195 4.63 -7.29 11.80
CA ASP A 195 4.40 -5.84 11.75
C ASP A 195 5.46 -5.00 11.03
N ILE A 196 6.53 -5.62 10.52
CA ILE A 196 7.57 -4.99 9.70
C ILE A 196 7.43 -5.49 8.26
N ILE A 197 6.99 -4.61 7.39
CA ILE A 197 6.88 -4.86 5.96
C ILE A 197 8.28 -4.86 5.35
N ASN A 198 8.64 -5.98 4.71
CA ASN A 198 9.86 -6.12 3.94
C ASN A 198 9.56 -6.77 2.60
N ILE A 199 9.53 -5.95 1.55
CA ILE A 199 9.25 -6.38 0.17
C ILE A 199 10.49 -6.08 -0.65
N GLN A 200 10.95 -7.08 -1.41
CA GLN A 200 12.11 -6.92 -2.28
C GLN A 200 11.63 -6.49 -3.65
N LYS A 201 12.38 -5.59 -4.31
CA LYS A 201 12.00 -5.04 -5.61
C LYS A 201 10.62 -4.39 -5.58
N THR A 202 10.37 -3.57 -4.57
CA THR A 202 9.12 -2.83 -4.39
C THR A 202 8.75 -2.01 -5.63
N GLU A 203 9.73 -1.52 -6.40
CA GLU A 203 9.50 -0.86 -7.69
C GLU A 203 8.79 -1.76 -8.71
N ASP A 204 9.11 -3.06 -8.76
CA ASP A 204 8.47 -4.02 -9.66
C ASP A 204 7.01 -4.29 -9.24
N LEU A 205 6.70 -4.20 -7.94
CA LEU A 205 5.33 -4.32 -7.42
C LEU A 205 4.50 -3.10 -7.83
N PHE A 206 5.06 -1.90 -7.63
CA PHE A 206 4.40 -0.63 -7.91
C PHE A 206 4.24 -0.39 -9.41
N ALA A 207 5.19 -0.86 -10.23
CA ALA A 207 5.13 -0.79 -11.69
C ALA A 207 3.91 -1.53 -12.30
N ARG A 208 3.28 -2.44 -11.56
CA ARG A 208 2.04 -3.11 -11.99
C ARG A 208 0.84 -2.17 -12.00
N PHE A 209 0.89 -1.10 -11.21
CA PHE A 209 -0.20 -0.14 -11.02
C PHE A 209 0.35 1.30 -11.08
N PRO A 210 0.83 1.75 -12.26
CA PRO A 210 1.46 3.07 -12.38
C PRO A 210 0.43 4.20 -12.21
N PHE A 211 0.92 5.36 -11.79
CA PHE A 211 0.20 6.64 -11.82
C PHE A 211 0.87 7.61 -12.80
N PRO A 212 0.18 8.69 -13.23
CA PRO A 212 0.79 9.70 -14.09
C PRO A 212 2.05 10.30 -13.44
N LYS A 213 3.21 10.09 -14.08
CA LYS A 213 4.53 10.48 -13.53
C LYS A 213 4.60 11.97 -13.18
N VAL A 214 4.00 12.82 -14.00
CA VAL A 214 3.95 14.28 -13.76
C VAL A 214 3.30 14.60 -12.43
N VAL A 215 2.19 13.93 -12.10
CA VAL A 215 1.48 14.10 -10.84
C VAL A 215 2.33 13.59 -9.68
N ILE A 216 2.91 12.39 -9.80
CA ILE A 216 3.77 11.81 -8.75
C ILE A 216 4.97 12.70 -8.45
N ASP A 217 5.68 13.16 -9.47
CA ASP A 217 6.84 14.04 -9.31
C ASP A 217 6.42 15.37 -8.66
N ALA A 218 5.30 15.97 -9.09
CA ALA A 218 4.78 17.20 -8.50
C ALA A 218 4.40 17.01 -7.03
N VAL A 219 3.77 15.89 -6.68
CA VAL A 219 3.40 15.54 -5.30
C VAL A 219 4.65 15.28 -4.45
N ILE A 220 5.65 14.56 -4.95
CA ILE A 220 6.94 14.33 -4.26
C ILE A 220 7.64 15.67 -3.98
N VAL A 221 7.70 16.55 -4.98
CA VAL A 221 8.30 17.88 -4.83
C VAL A 221 7.48 18.74 -3.86
N SER A 222 6.15 18.65 -3.87
CA SER A 222 5.27 19.29 -2.88
C SER A 222 5.57 18.81 -1.46
N CYS A 223 5.76 17.49 -1.26
CA CYS A 223 6.22 16.91 0.00
C CYS A 223 7.59 17.43 0.45
N LEU A 224 8.47 17.87 -0.46
CA LEU A 224 9.75 18.48 -0.10
C LEU A 224 9.68 20.00 0.07
N ARG A 225 8.91 20.70 -0.76
CA ARG A 225 8.89 22.17 -0.82
C ARG A 225 7.97 22.81 0.21
N ASN A 226 6.84 22.17 0.53
CA ASN A 226 5.89 22.75 1.47
C ASN A 226 6.38 22.56 2.91
N ASP A 227 6.44 23.67 3.67
CA ASP A 227 6.52 23.61 5.13
C ASP A 227 5.30 22.84 5.64
N ASP A 228 5.57 21.82 6.46
CA ASP A 228 4.65 20.90 7.13
C ASP A 228 3.20 20.87 6.59
N ILE A 229 2.94 19.91 5.67
CA ILE A 229 1.62 19.75 5.02
C ILE A 229 0.52 19.47 6.04
N TYR A 230 0.86 18.75 7.11
CA TYR A 230 -0.05 18.41 8.21
C TYR A 230 -0.12 19.50 9.27
N ASN A 231 0.68 20.56 9.12
CA ASN A 231 0.85 21.63 10.06
C ASN A 231 1.13 21.10 11.49
N ASN A 232 1.88 20.01 11.67
CA ASN A 232 2.19 19.49 13.01
C ASN A 232 3.24 20.32 13.77
N GLY A 233 4.02 21.16 13.10
CA GLY A 233 5.15 21.87 13.66
C GLY A 233 4.80 22.77 14.84
N HIS A 234 3.57 23.27 14.92
CA HIS A 234 3.11 24.07 16.06
C HIS A 234 2.93 23.24 17.34
N PHE A 235 2.77 21.92 17.24
CA PHE A 235 2.76 21.00 18.39
C PHE A 235 4.17 20.56 18.82
N TYR A 236 5.16 20.72 17.94
CA TYR A 236 6.54 20.26 18.14
C TYR A 236 7.49 21.45 18.02
N THR A 237 7.51 22.30 19.04
CA THR A 237 8.24 23.58 19.04
C THR A 237 9.75 23.42 19.18
N ASP A 238 10.23 22.30 19.73
CA ASP A 238 11.65 21.99 19.82
C ASP A 238 12.17 21.50 18.45
N PRO A 239 13.24 22.12 17.88
CA PRO A 239 13.85 21.68 16.63
C PRO A 239 14.23 20.18 16.60
N ILE A 240 14.51 19.58 17.75
CA ILE A 240 14.83 18.15 17.89
C ILE A 240 13.63 17.27 17.51
N HIS A 241 12.40 17.78 17.58
CA HIS A 241 11.18 17.04 17.27
C HIS A 241 10.70 17.19 15.82
N ARG A 242 11.49 17.84 14.95
CA ARG A 242 11.12 18.10 13.54
C ARG A 242 10.72 16.83 12.78
N THR A 243 11.49 15.76 12.89
CA THR A 243 11.22 14.48 12.21
C THR A 243 9.96 13.79 12.75
N MET A 244 9.62 13.99 14.03
CA MET A 244 8.37 13.53 14.61
C MET A 244 7.18 14.30 14.04
N ALA A 245 7.28 15.63 13.96
CA ALA A 245 6.26 16.47 13.34
C ALA A 245 5.98 16.05 11.90
N LEU A 246 7.03 15.74 11.14
CA LEU A 246 6.96 15.38 9.73
C LEU A 246 6.81 13.86 9.47
N SER A 247 6.65 13.05 10.52
CA SER A 247 6.67 11.58 10.41
C SER A 247 5.64 11.01 9.43
N ARG A 248 4.39 11.52 9.49
CA ARG A 248 3.32 11.14 8.55
C ARG A 248 3.65 11.50 7.11
N GLN A 249 4.15 12.71 6.89
CA GLN A 249 4.59 13.18 5.57
C GLN A 249 5.76 12.33 5.04
N GLY A 250 6.70 11.95 5.91
CA GLY A 250 7.78 11.03 5.59
C GLY A 250 7.26 9.65 5.16
N ALA A 251 6.25 9.11 5.84
CA ALA A 251 5.63 7.83 5.46
C ALA A 251 4.99 7.88 4.06
N HIS A 252 4.27 8.95 3.73
CA HIS A 252 3.72 9.14 2.39
C HIS A 252 4.83 9.27 1.35
N LEU A 253 5.87 10.07 1.64
CA LEU A 253 7.02 10.22 0.75
C LEU A 253 7.71 8.88 0.47
N PHE A 254 7.91 8.04 1.48
CA PHE A 254 8.47 6.69 1.32
C PHE A 254 7.70 5.88 0.26
N VAL A 255 6.37 5.87 0.33
CA VAL A 255 5.52 5.14 -0.62
C VAL A 255 5.63 5.75 -2.03
N LEU A 256 5.56 7.07 -2.12
CA LEU A 256 5.59 7.80 -3.40
C LEU A 256 6.91 7.61 -4.16
N LEU A 257 8.03 7.46 -3.46
CA LEU A 257 9.34 7.23 -4.07
C LEU A 257 9.37 5.96 -4.93
N PHE A 258 8.55 4.93 -4.64
CA PHE A 258 8.51 3.73 -5.48
C PHE A 258 7.71 3.91 -6.78
N TYR A 259 6.78 4.88 -6.83
CA TYR A 259 6.14 5.28 -8.09
C TYR A 259 7.05 6.12 -8.98
N SER A 260 8.05 6.80 -8.41
CA SER A 260 9.08 7.55 -9.15
C SER A 260 10.49 7.19 -8.63
N HIS A 261 10.86 5.93 -8.82
CA HIS A 261 12.10 5.36 -8.26
C HIS A 261 13.39 6.06 -8.72
N GLY A 262 13.34 6.89 -9.77
CA GLY A 262 14.48 7.70 -10.19
C GLY A 262 15.04 8.59 -9.08
N PHE A 263 14.18 9.07 -8.18
CA PHE A 263 14.58 9.87 -7.02
C PHE A 263 15.42 9.09 -6.00
N LEU A 264 15.24 7.76 -5.88
CA LEU A 264 16.05 6.92 -4.98
C LEU A 264 17.52 6.80 -5.42
N PHE A 265 17.81 7.14 -6.68
CA PHE A 265 19.15 7.16 -7.26
C PHE A 265 19.75 8.57 -7.32
N ASP A 266 19.04 9.61 -6.87
CA ASP A 266 19.55 10.98 -6.83
C ASP A 266 20.17 11.27 -5.44
N SER A 267 21.49 11.43 -5.43
CA SER A 267 22.29 11.64 -4.21
C SER A 267 22.01 12.97 -3.50
N ALA A 268 21.74 14.05 -4.24
CA ALA A 268 21.43 15.33 -3.63
C ALA A 268 20.03 15.31 -3.01
N PHE A 269 19.08 14.78 -3.79
CA PHE A 269 17.70 14.62 -3.37
C PHE A 269 17.57 13.72 -2.13
N MET A 270 18.16 12.52 -2.14
CA MET A 270 18.03 11.58 -1.02
C MET A 270 18.68 12.11 0.27
N ARG A 271 19.74 12.91 0.19
CA ARG A 271 20.31 13.56 1.38
C ARG A 271 19.36 14.59 1.99
N GLU A 272 18.69 15.39 1.17
CA GLU A 272 17.67 16.33 1.62
C GLU A 272 16.49 15.60 2.27
N VAL A 273 16.01 14.53 1.63
CA VAL A 273 14.93 13.66 2.15
C VAL A 273 15.31 13.08 3.51
N VAL A 274 16.50 12.49 3.63
CA VAL A 274 16.93 11.85 4.89
C VAL A 274 17.10 12.88 6.00
N ASP A 275 17.79 14.00 5.76
CA ASP A 275 18.01 15.02 6.79
C ASP A 275 16.69 15.62 7.29
N ARG A 276 15.71 15.79 6.38
CA ARG A 276 14.41 16.37 6.71
C ARG A 276 13.46 15.41 7.42
N PHE A 277 13.36 14.16 6.98
CA PHE A 277 12.30 13.23 7.42
C PHE A 277 12.79 12.06 8.27
N PHE A 278 14.01 11.56 8.04
CA PHE A 278 14.42 10.23 8.53
C PHE A 278 15.70 10.23 9.37
N LYS A 279 16.28 11.41 9.63
CA LYS A 279 17.56 11.59 10.33
C LYS A 279 17.67 10.82 11.63
N ASP A 280 16.61 10.83 12.44
CA ASP A 280 16.50 10.09 13.71
C ASP A 280 15.28 9.16 13.78
N ASN A 281 14.60 8.95 12.64
CA ASN A 281 13.44 8.09 12.52
C ASN A 281 13.50 7.26 11.22
N TRP A 282 14.16 6.12 11.26
CA TRP A 282 14.34 5.24 10.09
C TRP A 282 13.40 4.03 10.08
N VAL A 283 12.59 3.85 11.13
CA VAL A 283 11.50 2.87 11.16
C VAL A 283 10.20 3.63 10.97
N VAL A 284 9.61 3.50 9.79
CA VAL A 284 8.53 4.39 9.34
C VAL A 284 7.20 3.65 9.36
N PRO A 285 6.17 4.14 10.08
CA PRO A 285 4.83 3.55 10.02
C PRO A 285 4.17 3.91 8.69
N VAL A 286 3.97 2.92 7.82
CA VAL A 286 3.48 3.15 6.45
C VAL A 286 1.96 2.99 6.36
N VAL A 287 1.40 2.02 7.07
CA VAL A 287 -0.05 1.77 7.14
C VAL A 287 -0.42 1.30 8.53
N LEU A 288 -1.29 2.03 9.25
CA LEU A 288 -1.69 1.70 10.63
C LEU A 288 -0.47 1.42 11.53
N HIS A 289 -0.34 0.22 12.09
CA HIS A 289 0.81 -0.21 12.90
C HIS A 289 1.94 -0.86 12.09
N PHE A 290 1.72 -1.12 10.80
CA PHE A 290 2.73 -1.73 9.94
C PHE A 290 3.81 -0.73 9.59
N SER A 291 5.04 -1.08 9.92
CA SER A 291 6.21 -0.23 9.73
C SER A 291 7.17 -0.83 8.71
N VAL A 292 8.06 0.01 8.17
CA VAL A 292 9.16 -0.41 7.31
C VAL A 292 10.47 0.05 7.94
N ASP A 293 11.46 -0.84 7.96
CA ASP A 293 12.84 -0.47 8.26
C ASP A 293 13.52 0.02 6.97
N LEU A 294 13.85 1.32 6.93
CA LEU A 294 14.50 1.92 5.76
C LEU A 294 15.91 1.37 5.52
N LEU A 295 16.63 0.90 6.54
CA LEU A 295 17.96 0.31 6.36
C LEU A 295 17.90 -0.98 5.53
N VAL A 296 16.80 -1.72 5.65
CA VAL A 296 16.54 -2.95 4.90
C VAL A 296 15.88 -2.63 3.56
N SER A 297 14.84 -1.80 3.57
CA SER A 297 14.06 -1.46 2.38
C SER A 297 14.88 -0.72 1.33
N TRP A 298 15.79 0.16 1.77
CA TRP A 298 16.65 0.91 0.85
C TRP A 298 18.00 0.26 0.56
N ASP A 299 18.26 -0.94 1.07
CA ASP A 299 19.50 -1.69 0.79
C ASP A 299 19.85 -1.77 -0.71
N PRO A 300 18.89 -1.98 -1.64
CA PRO A 300 19.16 -2.03 -3.07
C PRO A 300 19.50 -0.68 -3.73
N TYR A 301 19.17 0.46 -3.10
CA TYR A 301 19.33 1.79 -3.68
C TYR A 301 20.53 2.50 -3.04
N ARG A 302 21.67 2.46 -3.75
CA ARG A 302 22.96 2.95 -3.25
C ARG A 302 22.91 4.36 -2.64
N GLU A 303 22.30 5.31 -3.34
CA GLU A 303 22.28 6.72 -2.92
C GLU A 303 21.37 6.94 -1.70
N ALA A 304 20.17 6.35 -1.70
CA ALA A 304 19.27 6.36 -0.54
C ALA A 304 19.91 5.73 0.70
N LYS A 305 20.56 4.57 0.53
CA LYS A 305 21.27 3.89 1.62
C LYS A 305 22.43 4.72 2.16
N ALA A 306 23.25 5.31 1.28
CA ALA A 306 24.37 6.14 1.67
C ALA A 306 23.91 7.34 2.52
N ALA A 307 22.88 8.06 2.07
CA ALA A 307 22.31 9.18 2.81
C ALA A 307 21.80 8.77 4.20
N LEU A 308 21.14 7.61 4.30
CA LEU A 308 20.62 7.10 5.57
C LEU A 308 21.73 6.71 6.56
N VAL A 309 22.75 5.99 6.09
CA VAL A 309 23.86 5.50 6.94
C VAL A 309 24.74 6.64 7.45
N GLU A 310 24.86 7.75 6.71
CA GLU A 310 25.54 8.96 7.20
C GLU A 310 24.87 9.55 8.45
N CYS A 311 23.56 9.40 8.58
CA CYS A 311 22.79 9.90 9.73
C CYS A 311 22.64 8.85 10.85
N VAL A 312 22.44 7.58 10.48
CA VAL A 312 22.12 6.48 11.41
C VAL A 312 23.38 5.66 11.74
N SER A 313 24.26 6.21 12.58
CA SER A 313 25.47 5.51 13.02
C SER A 313 25.17 4.38 14.03
N PRO A 314 25.99 3.30 14.12
CA PRO A 314 25.81 2.24 15.12
C PRO A 314 25.83 2.71 16.57
N THR A 315 26.63 3.75 16.87
CA THR A 315 26.66 4.41 18.18
C THR A 315 25.34 5.13 18.44
N PHE A 316 24.83 5.88 17.46
CA PHE A 316 23.55 6.57 17.58
C PHE A 316 22.38 5.60 17.78
N MET A 317 22.35 4.48 17.03
CA MET A 317 21.36 3.42 17.23
C MET A 317 21.41 2.86 18.65
N ARG A 318 22.61 2.52 19.15
CA ARG A 318 22.79 2.02 20.52
C ARG A 318 22.28 3.03 21.55
N ASP A 319 22.67 4.29 21.42
CA ASP A 319 22.32 5.34 22.35
C ASP A 319 20.79 5.55 22.38
N ARG A 320 20.12 5.56 21.22
CA ARG A 320 18.66 5.62 21.13
C ARG A 320 17.98 4.40 21.75
N CYS A 321 18.46 3.18 21.45
CA CYS A 321 17.92 1.97 22.07
C CYS A 321 18.03 2.02 23.60
N THR A 322 19.19 2.39 24.14
CA THR A 322 19.39 2.49 25.59
C THR A 322 18.49 3.54 26.23
N TYR A 323 18.34 4.71 25.60
CA TYR A 323 17.46 5.79 26.07
C TYR A 323 15.99 5.33 26.16
N HIS A 324 15.48 4.66 25.12
CA HIS A 324 14.09 4.18 25.11
C HIS A 324 13.88 3.00 26.07
N CYS A 325 14.85 2.07 26.20
CA CYS A 325 14.80 1.00 27.20
C CYS A 325 14.74 1.57 28.63
N MET A 326 15.56 2.58 28.95
CA MET A 326 15.57 3.21 30.27
C MET A 326 14.25 3.92 30.59
N LYS A 327 13.65 4.63 29.62
CA LYS A 327 12.33 5.26 29.80
C LYS A 327 11.21 4.24 30.03
N HIS A 328 11.26 3.10 29.34
CA HIS A 328 10.26 2.05 29.51
C HIS A 328 10.36 1.37 30.88
N VAL A 329 11.55 1.31 31.47
CA VAL A 329 11.77 0.83 32.85
C VAL A 329 11.32 1.85 33.90
N MET A 330 11.32 3.15 33.58
CA MET A 330 10.82 4.21 34.48
C MET A 330 9.30 4.41 34.44
N MET A 331 8.61 3.87 33.44
CA MET A 331 7.14 3.92 33.31
C MET A 331 6.43 2.66 33.82
N LEU A 332 7.19 1.62 34.19
CA LEU A 332 6.75 0.44 34.93
C LEU A 332 7.10 0.62 36.41
#